data_AF-A0AA41S5B6-F1
#
_entry.id   AF-A0AA41S5B6-F1
#
_cell.length_a   1.000
_cell.length_b   1.000
_cell.length_c   1.000
_cell.angle_alpha   90.00
_cell.angle_beta   90.00
_cell.angle_gamma   90.00
#
_symmetry.space_group_name_H-M   'P 1'
#
loop_
_entity.id
_entity.type
_entity.pdbx_description
1 polymer ?
#
loop_
_entity_poly.entity_id
_entity_poly.type
_entity_poly.pdbx_seq_one_letter_code
_entity_poly.pdbx_strand_id
1 'polypeptide(L)'
;VGDPNTDHQCWQRPEDLDTARNVYKVSTQNPGSDVAGETAAALAAASVVFKRSDPSYSTKLLQTSIKVFDFADQHRGSYSDSLSSVVCPFYCSYSGYN
;
A
#
# COMPACT_ATOMS: atom_id res chain seq x y z
N VAL A 1 -4.56 5.03 -5.34
CA VAL A 1 -5.39 6.26 -5.44
C VAL A 1 -5.42 6.64 -6.90
N GLY A 2 -6.60 6.92 -7.45
CA GLY A 2 -6.80 7.07 -8.88
C GLY A 2 -7.31 5.79 -9.52
N ASP A 3 -8.22 5.92 -10.48
CA ASP A 3 -8.54 4.86 -11.44
C ASP A 3 -7.50 4.90 -12.56
N PRO A 4 -6.75 3.81 -12.79
CA PRO A 4 -5.63 3.83 -13.72
C PRO A 4 -6.06 4.01 -15.18
N ASN A 5 -7.24 3.54 -15.58
CA ASN A 5 -7.68 3.66 -16.97
C ASN A 5 -7.98 5.13 -17.30
N THR A 6 -8.67 5.83 -16.40
CA THR A 6 -8.99 7.25 -16.54
C THR A 6 -7.73 8.11 -16.45
N ASP A 7 -6.83 7.81 -15.51
CA ASP A 7 -5.56 8.52 -15.32
C ASP A 7 -4.65 8.38 -16.55
N HIS A 8 -4.48 7.16 -17.09
CA HIS A 8 -3.63 6.91 -18.26
C HIS A 8 -4.21 7.45 -19.58
N GLN A 9 -5.51 7.72 -19.66
CA GLN A 9 -6.12 8.39 -20.81
C GLN A 9 -5.89 9.90 -20.80
N CYS A 10 -5.45 10.46 -19.66
CA CYS A 10 -5.21 11.89 -19.51
C CYS A 10 -3.72 12.22 -19.68
N TRP A 11 -3.38 12.97 -20.73
CA TRP A 11 -2.03 13.52 -20.91
C TRP A 11 -1.99 15.00 -20.55
N GLN A 12 -1.78 15.28 -19.28
CA GLN A 12 -1.71 16.63 -18.71
C GLN A 12 -0.62 16.70 -17.64
N ARG A 13 -0.27 17.91 -17.21
CA ARG A 13 0.56 18.06 -16.01
C ARG A 13 -0.27 17.65 -14.79
N PRO A 14 0.33 17.02 -13.76
CA PRO A 14 -0.41 16.52 -12.61
C PRO A 14 -1.18 17.61 -11.84
N GLU A 15 -0.71 18.86 -11.84
CA GLU A 15 -1.38 20.02 -11.24
C GLU A 15 -2.65 20.47 -11.98
N ASP A 16 -2.82 20.03 -13.24
CA ASP A 16 -3.97 20.38 -14.09
C ASP A 16 -5.00 19.24 -14.20
N LEU A 17 -4.76 18.11 -13.53
CA LEU A 17 -5.65 16.94 -13.59
C LEU A 17 -7.03 17.24 -13.00
N ASP A 18 -8.07 16.97 -13.79
CA ASP A 18 -9.47 17.06 -13.40
C ASP A 18 -10.15 15.68 -13.23
N THR A 19 -9.45 14.60 -13.60
CA THR A 19 -9.93 13.21 -13.44
C THR A 19 -10.22 12.86 -11.98
N ALA A 20 -11.27 12.08 -11.72
CA ALA A 20 -11.61 11.62 -10.38
C ALA A 20 -10.53 10.68 -9.81
N ARG A 21 -10.02 10.98 -8.60
CA ARG A 21 -8.94 10.22 -7.94
C ARG A 21 -9.42 9.41 -6.75
N ASN A 22 -10.17 8.33 -7.01
CA ASN A 22 -10.75 7.47 -5.98
C ASN A 22 -9.68 6.81 -5.08
N VAL A 23 -10.03 6.58 -3.81
CA VAL A 23 -9.17 5.88 -2.84
C VAL A 23 -9.64 4.44 -2.69
N TYR A 24 -8.73 3.50 -2.93
CA TYR A 24 -8.92 2.07 -2.71
C TYR A 24 -8.06 1.62 -1.54
N LYS A 25 -8.56 0.68 -0.75
CA LYS A 25 -7.88 0.20 0.46
C LYS A 25 -8.13 -1.29 0.66
N VAL A 26 -7.16 -1.94 1.28
CA VAL A 26 -7.33 -3.25 1.88
C VAL A 26 -7.99 -3.11 3.26
N SER A 27 -8.76 -4.11 3.67
CA SER A 27 -9.43 -4.16 4.96
C SER A 27 -9.53 -5.61 5.43
N THR A 28 -10.13 -5.85 6.60
CA THR A 28 -10.33 -7.22 7.09
C THR A 28 -11.31 -8.02 6.22
N GLN A 29 -12.21 -7.36 5.48
CA GLN A 29 -13.11 -7.99 4.49
C GLN A 29 -12.46 -8.15 3.11
N ASN A 30 -11.50 -7.29 2.79
CA ASN A 30 -10.78 -7.26 1.50
C ASN A 30 -9.26 -7.27 1.81
N PRO A 31 -8.69 -8.42 2.22
CA PRO A 31 -7.31 -8.52 2.71
C PRO A 31 -6.27 -8.20 1.63
N GLY A 32 -5.03 -7.98 2.05
CA GLY A 32 -3.91 -7.74 1.14
C GLY A 32 -2.59 -7.85 1.87
N SER A 33 -2.19 -9.09 2.15
CA SER A 33 -1.00 -9.44 2.94
C SER A 33 0.30 -9.04 2.26
N ASP A 34 0.37 -9.14 0.94
CA ASP A 34 1.51 -8.70 0.13
C ASP A 34 1.73 -7.18 0.25
N VAL A 35 0.73 -6.38 -0.11
CA VAL A 35 0.86 -4.90 -0.06
C VAL A 35 1.01 -4.38 1.38
N ALA A 36 0.31 -5.00 2.35
CA ALA A 36 0.47 -4.64 3.76
C ALA A 36 1.83 -5.07 4.29
N GLY A 37 2.30 -6.27 3.96
CA GLY A 37 3.62 -6.79 4.33
C GLY A 37 4.75 -5.90 3.80
N GLU A 38 4.69 -5.52 2.52
CA GLU A 38 5.66 -4.60 1.91
C GLU A 38 5.62 -3.21 2.57
N THR A 39 4.43 -2.71 2.88
CA THR A 39 4.29 -1.44 3.62
C THR A 39 4.90 -1.53 5.02
N ALA A 40 4.67 -2.64 5.73
CA ALA A 40 5.27 -2.88 7.04
C ALA A 40 6.80 -2.95 6.95
N ALA A 41 7.33 -3.66 5.94
CA ALA A 41 8.77 -3.75 5.70
C ALA A 41 9.39 -2.37 5.43
N ALA A 42 8.76 -1.55 4.59
CA ALA A 42 9.21 -0.19 4.30
C ALA A 42 9.23 0.70 5.55
N LEU A 43 8.18 0.65 6.37
CA LEU A 43 8.10 1.41 7.63
C LEU A 43 9.16 0.94 8.64
N ALA A 44 9.37 -0.37 8.78
CA ALA A 44 10.38 -0.93 9.65
C ALA A 44 11.79 -0.52 9.22
N ALA A 45 12.10 -0.61 7.93
CA ALA A 45 13.38 -0.17 7.36
C ALA A 45 13.61 1.33 7.57
N ALA A 46 12.59 2.16 7.29
CA ALA A 46 12.66 3.60 7.53
C ALA A 46 12.88 3.94 9.02
N SER A 47 12.28 3.18 9.95
CA SER A 47 12.52 3.38 11.38
C SER A 47 14.00 3.27 11.76
N VAL A 48 14.75 2.37 11.12
CA VAL A 48 16.20 2.23 11.35
C VAL A 48 16.96 3.46 10.85
N VAL A 49 16.59 3.99 9.68
CA VAL A 49 17.21 5.21 9.10
C VAL A 49 17.01 6.42 10.02
N PHE A 50 15.79 6.62 10.52
CA PHE A 50 15.46 7.78 11.35
C PHE A 50 15.85 7.64 12.83
N LYS A 51 16.35 6.47 13.25
CA LYS A 51 16.60 6.13 14.66
C LYS A 51 17.40 7.18 15.44
N ARG A 52 18.35 7.85 14.79
CA ARG A 52 19.22 8.87 15.42
C ARG A 52 18.77 10.30 15.14
N SER A 53 18.37 10.60 13.90
CA SER A 53 18.01 11.97 13.48
C SER A 53 16.64 12.39 14.01
N ASP A 54 15.70 11.45 14.13
CA ASP A 54 14.37 11.69 14.69
C ASP A 54 13.87 10.43 15.43
N PRO A 55 14.26 10.26 16.71
CA PRO A 55 13.88 9.09 17.49
C PRO A 55 12.35 8.96 17.70
N SER A 56 11.63 10.08 17.73
CA SER A 56 10.17 10.09 17.89
C SER A 56 9.51 9.52 16.63
N TYR A 57 9.93 10.00 15.46
CA TYR A 57 9.42 9.51 14.19
C TYR A 57 9.83 8.05 13.93
N SER A 58 11.08 7.68 14.23
CA SER A 58 11.54 6.29 14.24
C SER A 58 10.61 5.38 15.05
N THR A 59 10.26 5.79 16.27
CA THR A 59 9.38 5.00 17.14
C THR A 59 7.98 4.89 16.53
N LYS A 60 7.44 5.97 15.99
CA LYS A 60 6.13 5.97 15.31
C LYS A 60 6.12 5.02 14.11
N LEU A 61 7.16 5.04 13.28
CA LEU A 61 7.30 4.15 12.13
C LEU A 61 7.33 2.67 12.55
N LEU A 62 8.16 2.32 13.54
CA LEU A 62 8.26 0.94 14.04
C LEU A 62 6.95 0.45 14.67
N GLN A 63 6.28 1.28 15.47
CA GLN A 63 4.99 0.92 16.05
C GLN A 63 3.91 0.73 14.96
N THR A 64 3.98 1.52 13.89
CA THR A 64 3.05 1.38 12.76
C THR A 64 3.37 0.12 11.95
N SER A 65 4.64 -0.18 11.69
CA SER A 65 5.04 -1.38 10.94
C SER A 65 4.56 -2.66 11.63
N ILE A 66 4.67 -2.75 12.96
CA ILE A 66 4.18 -3.91 13.72
C ILE A 66 2.67 -4.10 13.50
N LYS A 67 1.87 -3.04 13.64
CA LYS A 67 0.41 -3.13 13.44
C LYS A 67 0.03 -3.53 12.02
N VAL A 68 0.74 -3.01 11.02
CA VAL A 68 0.47 -3.33 9.61
C VAL A 68 0.89 -4.76 9.28
N PHE A 69 2.00 -5.24 9.85
CA PHE A 69 2.43 -6.64 9.71
C PHE A 69 1.45 -7.59 10.39
N ASP A 70 0.98 -7.26 11.60
CA ASP A 70 -0.05 -8.03 12.31
C ASP A 70 -1.33 -8.14 11.48
N PHE A 71 -1.76 -7.04 10.83
CA PHE A 71 -2.89 -7.08 9.89
C PHE A 71 -2.63 -8.05 8.73
N ALA A 72 -1.45 -7.97 8.11
CA ALA A 72 -1.06 -8.79 6.97
C ALA A 72 -1.06 -10.30 7.30
N ASP A 73 -0.55 -10.67 8.48
CA ASP A 73 -0.45 -12.07 8.90
C ASP A 73 -1.81 -12.63 9.36
N GLN A 74 -2.63 -11.83 10.07
CA GLN A 74 -3.95 -12.25 10.58
C GLN A 74 -5.03 -12.32 9.49
N HIS A 75 -4.94 -11.48 8.45
CA HIS A 75 -5.94 -11.40 7.38
C HIS A 75 -5.29 -11.74 6.05
N ARG A 76 -5.13 -13.05 5.79
CA ARG A 76 -4.39 -13.55 4.64
C ARG A 76 -5.15 -13.40 3.33
N GLY A 77 -4.50 -12.82 2.32
CA GLY A 77 -5.01 -12.75 0.96
C GLY A 77 -4.16 -11.83 0.08
N SER A 78 -4.13 -12.08 -1.23
CA SER A 78 -3.42 -11.22 -2.18
C SER A 78 -4.22 -9.93 -2.39
N TYR A 79 -3.56 -8.77 -2.35
CA TYR A 79 -4.28 -7.50 -2.52
C TYR A 79 -4.94 -7.37 -3.90
N SER A 80 -4.37 -8.05 -4.91
CA SER A 80 -4.92 -8.07 -6.26
C SER A 80 -6.18 -8.89 -6.41
N ASP A 81 -6.49 -9.78 -5.47
CA ASP A 81 -7.79 -10.47 -5.46
C ASP A 81 -8.87 -9.52 -4.92
N SER A 82 -8.55 -8.87 -3.80
CA SER A 82 -9.40 -7.88 -3.11
C SER A 82 -9.69 -6.62 -3.92
N LEU A 83 -8.73 -6.15 -4.72
CA LEU A 83 -8.82 -4.93 -5.51
C LEU A 83 -8.67 -5.19 -7.02
N SER A 84 -9.00 -6.40 -7.46
CA SER A 84 -8.80 -6.89 -8.84
C SER A 84 -9.28 -5.94 -9.92
N SER A 85 -10.45 -5.30 -9.73
CA SER A 85 -11.07 -4.39 -10.71
C SER A 85 -10.26 -3.12 -10.99
N VAL A 86 -9.29 -2.78 -10.15
CA VAL A 86 -8.53 -1.52 -10.25
C VAL A 86 -7.02 -1.72 -10.25
N VAL A 87 -6.47 -2.81 -9.72
CA VAL A 87 -5.02 -3.02 -9.66
C VAL A 87 -4.48 -3.93 -10.77
N CYS A 88 -5.31 -4.82 -11.31
CA CYS A 88 -4.97 -5.62 -12.47
C CYS A 88 -5.50 -4.95 -13.75
N PRO A 89 -4.73 -4.97 -14.86
CA PRO A 89 -3.50 -5.73 -15.10
C PRO A 89 -2.20 -5.02 -14.70
N PHE A 90 -2.23 -3.91 -13.95
CA PHE A 90 -1.06 -3.05 -13.73
C PHE A 90 -0.02 -3.65 -12.76
N TYR A 91 -0.47 -4.08 -11.57
CA TYR A 91 0.40 -4.63 -10.53
C TYR A 91 -0.23 -5.86 -9.87
N CYS A 92 -0.51 -6.90 -10.62
CA CYS A 92 -1.07 -8.12 -10.04
C CYS A 92 -0.08 -8.83 -9.10
N SER A 93 -0.60 -9.48 -8.05
CA SER A 93 0.21 -10.33 -7.18
C SER A 93 0.41 -11.69 -7.82
N TYR A 94 1.55 -11.87 -8.49
CA TYR A 94 1.88 -13.14 -9.17
C TYR A 94 2.55 -14.16 -8.25
N SER A 95 3.29 -13.69 -7.24
CA SER A 95 3.98 -14.53 -6.25
C SER A 95 3.17 -14.75 -4.97
N GLY A 96 2.08 -14.01 -4.79
CA GLY A 96 1.31 -14.03 -3.54
C GLY A 96 2.09 -13.44 -2.37
N TYR A 97 1.83 -13.96 -1.17
CA TYR A 97 2.25 -13.41 0.12
C TYR A 97 2.91 -14.43 1.07
N ASN A 98 3.33 -15.59 0.54
CA ASN A 98 3.95 -16.67 1.32
C ASN A 98 5.48 -16.73 1.13
#